data_AF-A0A954XZV8-F1
#
_entry.id   AF-A0A954XZV8-F1
#
_cell.length_a   1.000
_cell.length_b   1.000
_cell.length_c   1.000
_cell.angle_alpha   90.00
_cell.angle_beta   90.00
_cell.angle_gamma   90.00
#
_symmetry.space_group_name_H-M   'P 1'
#
loop_
_entity.id
_entity.type
_entity.pdbx_description
1 polymer ?
#
loop_
_entity_poly.entity_id
_entity_poly.type
_entity_poly.pdbx_seq_one_letter_code
_entity_poly.pdbx_strand_id
1 'polypeptide(L)'
;MTPFQVRRRGASIVELIGCLFAVAGGLLIGARYLGVDLKSVCASALKSADVAAPEWLADTEQAMDVENATAPAEFISTSAAMFGNDNRPSAAASDAKPVEVTADAPAEPLTVESARERRRDALGYLIPLTDQQKAVLTRAYWDELQAIIAAEEESRMACMDDACNLQLFDYLNGRRNSHSVAARAIADLNVDGVDPHVTTFSNKVLAWHEEGKRLFGRAIDLLTDAPTAQLTGPFAQSWQSAATQHRMEERLLNEKRNAVQSFLDHNLADQPATAPAAESK
;
A
#
# COMPACT_ATOMS: atom_id res chain seq x y z
N MET A 1 68.98 -11.20 14.21
CA MET A 1 67.58 -10.72 14.22
C MET A 1 66.68 -11.93 14.09
N THR A 2 66.12 -12.39 15.21
CA THR A 2 65.17 -13.52 15.25
C THR A 2 63.75 -12.98 15.07
N PRO A 3 62.94 -13.55 14.17
CA PRO A 3 61.55 -13.11 13.99
C PRO A 3 60.72 -13.49 15.22
N PHE A 4 60.08 -12.49 15.83
CA PHE A 4 59.06 -12.69 16.86
C PHE A 4 57.87 -13.42 16.24
N GLN A 5 57.69 -14.70 16.58
CA GLN A 5 56.46 -15.42 16.27
C GLN A 5 55.34 -14.91 17.19
N VAL A 6 54.46 -14.08 16.66
CA VAL A 6 53.21 -13.69 17.31
C VAL A 6 52.29 -14.91 17.33
N ARG A 7 52.24 -15.62 18.46
CA ARG A 7 51.22 -16.64 18.72
C ARG A 7 49.85 -15.95 18.78
N ARG A 8 49.09 -16.01 17.69
CA ARG A 8 47.68 -15.64 17.69
C ARG A 8 46.96 -16.59 18.65
N ARG A 9 46.56 -16.08 19.82
CA ARG A 9 45.63 -16.79 20.71
C ARG A 9 44.30 -16.83 19.97
N GLY A 10 43.86 -18.02 19.57
CA GLY A 10 42.55 -18.21 18.97
C GLY A 10 41.47 -17.67 19.90
N ALA A 11 40.40 -17.13 19.33
CA ALA A 11 39.26 -16.61 20.07
C ALA A 11 38.83 -17.62 21.14
N SER A 12 38.64 -17.13 22.37
CA SER A 12 38.26 -17.98 23.48
C SER A 12 36.88 -18.56 23.21
N ILE A 13 36.65 -19.84 23.54
CA ILE A 13 35.33 -20.50 23.41
C ILE A 13 34.22 -19.66 24.06
N VAL A 14 34.55 -18.96 25.15
CA VAL A 14 33.62 -18.06 25.86
C VAL A 14 33.17 -16.88 24.99
N GLU A 15 34.06 -16.33 24.18
CA GLU A 15 33.77 -15.21 23.26
C GLU A 15 32.81 -15.65 22.15
N LEU A 16 33.03 -16.86 21.62
CA LEU A 16 32.17 -17.43 20.58
C LEU A 16 30.75 -17.69 21.13
N ILE A 17 30.66 -18.28 22.33
CA ILE A 17 29.38 -18.51 23.02
C ILE A 17 28.67 -17.18 23.30
N GLY A 18 29.39 -16.18 23.79
CA GLY A 18 28.82 -14.85 24.06
C GLY A 18 28.29 -14.16 22.80
N CYS A 19 29.03 -14.24 21.69
CA CYS A 19 28.60 -13.67 20.41
C CYS A 19 27.34 -14.38 19.89
N LEU A 20 27.27 -15.71 20.05
CA LEU A 20 26.11 -16.50 19.64
C LEU A 20 24.86 -16.14 20.46
N PHE A 21 24.99 -15.96 21.78
CA PHE A 21 23.88 -15.49 22.61
C PHE A 21 23.45 -14.07 22.27
N ALA A 22 24.39 -13.16 21.95
CA ALA A 22 24.05 -11.80 21.54
C ALA A 22 23.25 -11.77 20.23
N VAL A 23 23.65 -12.57 19.24
CA VAL A 23 22.92 -12.70 17.97
C VAL A 23 21.53 -13.32 18.18
N ALA A 24 21.44 -14.42 18.95
CA ALA A 24 20.17 -15.07 19.25
C ALA A 24 19.21 -14.15 20.01
N GLY A 25 19.71 -13.41 21.01
CA GLY A 25 18.93 -12.44 21.77
C GLY A 25 18.45 -11.28 20.91
N GLY A 26 19.31 -10.74 20.05
CA GLY A 26 18.95 -9.67 19.12
C GLY A 26 17.85 -10.09 18.14
N LEU A 27 17.92 -11.29 17.58
CA LEU A 27 16.89 -11.84 16.70
C LEU A 27 15.54 -12.01 17.40
N LEU A 28 15.55 -12.51 18.65
CA LEU A 28 14.33 -12.76 19.40
C LEU A 28 13.61 -11.44 19.76
N ILE A 29 14.36 -10.42 20.18
CA ILE A 29 13.83 -9.09 20.45
C ILE A 29 13.31 -8.43 19.16
N GLY A 30 14.08 -8.51 18.07
CA GLY A 30 13.70 -7.95 16.76
C GLY A 30 12.42 -8.55 16.20
N ALA A 31 12.25 -9.88 16.27
CA ALA A 31 11.05 -10.55 15.79
C ALA A 31 9.81 -10.22 16.62
N ARG A 32 9.94 -10.14 17.96
CA ARG A 32 8.87 -9.66 18.86
C ARG A 32 8.45 -8.23 18.52
N TYR A 33 9.41 -7.35 18.21
CA TYR A 33 9.14 -5.96 17.86
C TYR A 33 8.42 -5.84 16.51
N LEU A 34 8.79 -6.66 15.52
CA LEU A 34 8.21 -6.63 14.18
C LEU A 34 6.93 -7.48 14.03
N GLY A 35 6.50 -8.18 15.09
CA GLY A 35 5.33 -9.07 15.05
C GLY A 35 5.54 -10.32 14.18
N VAL A 36 6.79 -10.72 13.93
CA VAL A 36 7.12 -11.90 13.12
C VAL A 36 7.05 -13.15 13.99
N ASP A 37 6.24 -14.13 13.59
CA ASP A 37 6.18 -15.42 14.26
C ASP A 37 7.40 -16.27 13.89
N LEU A 38 8.43 -16.20 14.74
CA LEU A 38 9.66 -16.99 14.64
C LEU A 38 9.40 -18.49 14.50
N LYS A 39 8.32 -19.03 15.08
CA LYS A 39 8.05 -20.47 15.01
C LYS A 39 7.73 -20.90 13.59
N SER A 40 6.87 -20.15 12.90
CA SER A 40 6.51 -20.44 11.50
C SER A 40 7.71 -20.27 10.55
N VAL A 41 8.55 -19.24 10.76
CA VAL A 41 9.75 -19.01 9.95
C VAL A 41 10.79 -20.10 10.19
N CYS A 42 11.03 -20.52 11.43
CA CYS A 42 11.94 -21.61 11.74
C CYS A 42 11.42 -22.94 11.18
N ALA A 43 10.12 -23.23 11.28
CA ALA A 43 9.52 -24.43 10.71
C ALA A 43 9.65 -24.43 9.17
N SER A 44 9.42 -23.29 8.52
CA SER A 44 9.62 -23.15 7.08
C SER A 44 11.08 -23.30 6.67
N ALA A 45 12.03 -22.76 7.45
CA ALA A 45 13.46 -22.88 7.20
C ALA A 45 13.94 -24.33 7.37
N LEU A 46 13.49 -25.02 8.42
CA LEU A 46 13.76 -26.45 8.65
C LEU A 46 13.21 -27.32 7.52
N LYS A 47 11.99 -27.03 7.05
CA LYS A 47 11.38 -27.70 5.90
C LYS A 47 12.15 -27.45 4.60
N SER A 48 12.68 -26.25 4.40
CA SER A 48 13.49 -25.92 3.22
C SER A 48 14.90 -26.52 3.24
N ALA A 49 15.41 -26.85 4.43
CA ALA A 49 16.73 -27.43 4.62
C ALA A 49 16.75 -28.96 4.52
N ASP A 50 15.59 -29.60 4.27
CA ASP A 50 15.42 -31.06 4.18
C ASP A 50 15.99 -31.82 5.39
N VAL A 51 15.95 -31.18 6.56
CA VAL A 51 16.39 -31.77 7.83
C VAL A 51 15.19 -32.47 8.46
N ALA A 52 15.31 -33.77 8.71
CA ALA A 52 14.27 -34.55 9.38
C ALA A 52 13.79 -33.84 10.66
N ALA A 53 12.48 -33.57 10.73
CA ALA A 53 11.91 -32.78 11.82
C ALA A 53 12.18 -33.46 13.18
N PRO A 54 12.63 -32.71 14.20
CA PRO A 54 12.85 -33.26 15.53
C PRO A 54 11.53 -33.66 16.19
N GLU A 55 11.56 -34.73 16.98
CA GLU A 55 10.39 -35.45 17.53
C GLU A 55 9.40 -34.56 18.31
N TRP A 56 9.86 -33.46 18.91
CA TRP A 56 9.01 -32.50 19.63
C TRP A 56 8.09 -31.65 18.72
N LEU A 57 8.28 -31.68 17.40
CA LEU A 57 7.43 -30.98 16.43
C LEU A 57 6.22 -31.81 15.99
N ALA A 58 6.28 -33.14 16.14
CA ALA A 58 5.23 -34.07 15.71
C ALA A 58 3.95 -33.93 16.56
N ASP A 59 4.09 -33.54 17.83
CA ASP A 59 2.95 -33.34 18.74
C ASP A 59 2.16 -32.06 18.43
N THR A 60 2.81 -31.05 17.80
CA THR A 60 2.16 -29.80 17.42
C THR A 60 1.27 -29.91 16.17
N GLU A 61 1.58 -30.82 15.24
CA GLU A 61 0.74 -31.03 14.05
C GLU A 61 -0.60 -31.71 14.41
N GLN A 62 -0.65 -32.54 15.46
CA GLN A 62 -1.92 -33.15 15.91
C GLN A 62 -2.83 -32.19 16.69
N ALA A 63 -2.29 -31.11 17.26
CA ALA A 63 -3.10 -30.12 17.97
C ALA A 63 -3.84 -29.16 17.02
N MET A 64 -3.28 -28.87 15.84
CA MET A 64 -3.89 -27.95 14.87
C MET A 64 -5.07 -28.57 14.10
N ASP A 65 -5.16 -29.90 13.98
CA ASP A 65 -6.29 -30.57 13.31
C ASP A 65 -7.53 -30.73 14.21
N VAL A 66 -7.40 -30.53 15.53
CA VAL A 66 -8.53 -30.65 16.48
C VAL A 66 -9.19 -29.30 16.79
N GLU A 67 -8.44 -28.19 16.72
CA GLU A 67 -8.96 -26.86 17.08
C GLU A 67 -9.81 -26.20 15.97
N ASN A 68 -9.77 -26.72 14.73
CA ASN A 68 -10.51 -26.17 13.60
C ASN A 68 -11.91 -26.78 13.38
N ALA A 69 -12.38 -27.63 14.31
CA ALA A 69 -13.62 -28.40 14.14
C ALA A 69 -14.77 -28.09 15.13
N THR A 70 -14.65 -27.12 16.05
CA THR A 70 -15.75 -26.83 17.00
C THR A 70 -15.97 -25.33 17.31
N ALA A 71 -16.95 -24.76 16.59
CA ALA A 71 -17.86 -23.65 16.93
C ALA A 71 -17.33 -22.24 17.31
N PRO A 72 -18.05 -21.17 16.88
CA PRO A 72 -17.66 -19.78 17.09
C PRO A 72 -18.13 -19.25 18.46
N ALA A 73 -17.27 -18.53 19.16
CA ALA A 73 -17.64 -17.75 20.34
C ALA A 73 -17.41 -16.25 20.08
N GLU A 74 -18.52 -15.54 20.19
CA GLU A 74 -18.80 -14.11 20.20
C GLU A 74 -17.68 -13.17 20.72
N PHE A 75 -17.42 -12.11 19.94
CA PHE A 75 -17.21 -10.78 20.52
C PHE A 75 -17.95 -9.74 19.66
N ILE A 76 -19.16 -9.38 20.10
CA ILE A 76 -19.93 -8.24 19.60
C ILE A 76 -19.57 -7.02 20.45
N SER A 77 -19.19 -5.91 19.83
CA SER A 77 -19.60 -4.59 20.32
C SER A 77 -20.02 -3.70 19.16
N THR A 78 -21.34 -3.61 19.08
CA THR A 78 -22.27 -2.80 18.31
C THR A 78 -21.93 -1.31 18.25
N SER A 79 -22.09 -0.70 17.05
CA SER A 79 -22.86 0.55 16.89
C SER A 79 -23.29 0.79 15.44
N ALA A 80 -24.60 0.59 15.26
CA ALA A 80 -25.53 1.23 14.32
C ALA A 80 -25.50 0.90 12.82
N ALA A 81 -26.36 -0.07 12.47
CA ALA A 81 -27.11 -0.11 11.22
C ALA A 81 -28.39 0.73 11.33
N MET A 82 -28.76 1.44 10.25
CA MET A 82 -30.10 1.86 9.78
C MET A 82 -29.83 2.78 8.57
N PHE A 83 -30.32 2.58 7.34
CA PHE A 83 -31.61 2.17 6.80
C PHE A 83 -31.33 1.33 5.54
N GLY A 84 -32.07 0.30 5.15
CA GLY A 84 -33.50 0.29 4.87
C GLY A 84 -33.66 -0.49 3.57
N ASN A 85 -34.08 -1.75 3.68
CA ASN A 85 -34.37 -2.64 2.57
C ASN A 85 -35.74 -2.27 2.00
N ASP A 86 -35.84 -2.03 0.70
CA ASP A 86 -37.12 -2.10 -0.02
C ASP A 86 -36.94 -2.87 -1.32
N ASN A 87 -37.87 -3.79 -1.50
CA ASN A 87 -37.91 -4.83 -2.51
C ASN A 87 -38.93 -4.45 -3.60
N ARG A 88 -38.87 -5.16 -4.74
CA ARG A 88 -39.93 -5.40 -5.77
C ARG A 88 -39.93 -4.52 -7.06
N PRO A 89 -40.52 -4.97 -8.20
CA PRO A 89 -40.03 -6.04 -9.10
C PRO A 89 -40.06 -5.68 -10.63
N SER A 90 -39.52 -6.62 -11.44
CA SER A 90 -40.03 -7.12 -12.75
C SER A 90 -40.12 -6.21 -14.00
N ALA A 91 -39.27 -6.56 -14.97
CA ALA A 91 -39.50 -6.76 -16.42
C ALA A 91 -40.35 -5.75 -17.24
N ALA A 92 -39.71 -5.18 -18.26
CA ALA A 92 -40.32 -4.96 -19.57
C ALA A 92 -39.23 -5.02 -20.66
N ALA A 93 -39.48 -5.87 -21.65
CA ALA A 93 -38.72 -5.96 -22.89
C ALA A 93 -38.95 -4.71 -23.75
N SER A 94 -37.94 -4.30 -24.53
CA SER A 94 -38.17 -3.45 -25.69
C SER A 94 -37.15 -3.76 -26.79
N ASP A 95 -37.69 -4.05 -27.97
CA ASP A 95 -37.01 -4.25 -29.24
C ASP A 95 -36.05 -3.09 -29.57
N ALA A 96 -34.80 -3.42 -29.90
CA ALA A 96 -33.86 -2.48 -30.53
C ALA A 96 -33.34 -3.06 -31.85
N LYS A 97 -33.73 -2.36 -32.92
CA LYS A 97 -33.35 -2.56 -34.33
C LYS A 97 -31.82 -2.51 -34.51
N PRO A 98 -31.22 -3.27 -35.45
CA PRO A 98 -29.79 -3.15 -35.74
C PRO A 98 -29.50 -1.76 -36.33
N VAL A 99 -28.63 -1.00 -35.67
CA VAL A 99 -28.08 0.25 -36.22
C VAL A 99 -26.87 -0.12 -37.07
N GLU A 100 -26.99 0.14 -38.35
CA GLU A 100 -25.93 0.06 -39.34
C GLU A 100 -24.95 1.21 -39.08
N VAL A 101 -23.74 0.88 -38.61
CA VAL A 101 -22.69 1.86 -38.32
C VAL A 101 -22.02 2.24 -39.64
N THR A 102 -22.34 3.44 -40.14
CA THR A 102 -21.66 4.09 -41.25
C THR A 102 -20.23 4.46 -40.84
N ALA A 103 -19.26 3.72 -41.37
CA ALA A 103 -17.84 3.95 -41.20
C ALA A 103 -17.35 5.02 -42.18
N ASP A 104 -17.63 6.30 -41.93
CA ASP A 104 -16.98 7.40 -42.67
C ASP A 104 -17.03 8.72 -41.88
N ALA A 105 -16.24 8.80 -40.80
CA ALA A 105 -15.99 10.05 -40.10
C ALA A 105 -14.48 10.22 -39.85
N PRO A 106 -13.90 11.40 -40.14
CA PRO A 106 -12.48 11.64 -40.02
C PRO A 106 -12.03 11.49 -38.56
N ALA A 107 -10.95 10.73 -38.34
CA ALA A 107 -10.41 10.42 -37.03
C ALA A 107 -9.84 11.67 -36.36
N GLU A 108 -10.63 12.31 -35.50
CA GLU A 108 -10.11 13.28 -34.54
C GLU A 108 -9.15 12.58 -33.55
N PRO A 109 -8.07 13.25 -33.11
CA PRO A 109 -7.12 12.68 -32.18
C PRO A 109 -7.81 12.33 -30.85
N LEU A 110 -7.82 11.05 -30.51
CA LEU A 110 -8.37 10.53 -29.26
C LEU A 110 -7.62 11.15 -28.06
N THR A 111 -8.30 12.05 -27.36
CA THR A 111 -7.88 12.51 -26.04
C THR A 111 -8.27 11.48 -24.98
N VAL A 112 -7.54 11.41 -23.87
CA VAL A 112 -7.80 10.46 -22.77
C VAL A 112 -9.23 10.63 -22.22
N GLU A 113 -9.72 11.86 -22.11
CA GLU A 113 -11.09 12.17 -21.67
C GLU A 113 -12.17 11.68 -22.66
N SER A 114 -11.98 11.85 -23.96
CA SER A 114 -12.94 11.35 -24.96
C SER A 114 -12.96 9.82 -25.06
N ALA A 115 -11.82 9.16 -24.79
CA ALA A 115 -11.74 7.71 -24.66
C ALA A 115 -12.45 7.21 -23.39
N ARG A 116 -12.35 7.95 -22.28
CA ARG A 116 -13.03 7.66 -21.00
C ARG A 116 -14.55 7.78 -21.12
N GLU A 117 -15.06 8.85 -21.74
CA GLU A 117 -16.50 9.06 -21.92
C GLU A 117 -17.14 8.05 -22.87
N ARG A 118 -16.52 7.75 -24.02
CA ARG A 118 -17.05 6.75 -24.97
C ARG A 118 -17.16 5.34 -24.37
N ARG A 119 -16.29 4.99 -23.43
CA ARG A 119 -16.31 3.68 -22.77
C ARG A 119 -17.42 3.55 -21.72
N ARG A 120 -17.83 4.68 -21.12
CA ARG A 120 -18.86 4.72 -20.07
C ARG A 120 -20.28 4.55 -20.65
N ASP A 121 -20.51 5.01 -21.89
CA ASP A 121 -21.84 5.03 -22.52
C ASP A 121 -22.19 3.80 -23.38
N ALA A 122 -21.22 3.04 -23.89
CA ALA A 122 -21.48 2.01 -24.89
C ALA A 122 -20.92 0.64 -24.50
N LEU A 123 -21.69 -0.18 -23.75
CA LEU A 123 -21.41 -1.63 -23.58
C LEU A 123 -19.93 -1.97 -23.29
N GLY A 124 -19.19 -1.04 -22.65
CA GLY A 124 -17.72 -0.85 -22.79
C GLY A 124 -16.84 -1.90 -22.12
N TYR A 125 -17.47 -2.97 -21.60
CA TYR A 125 -16.82 -4.17 -21.08
C TYR A 125 -16.71 -5.29 -22.12
N LEU A 126 -17.39 -5.21 -23.28
CA LEU A 126 -17.42 -6.30 -24.26
C LEU A 126 -16.23 -6.30 -25.22
N ILE A 127 -15.58 -5.16 -25.44
CA ILE A 127 -14.38 -5.09 -26.30
C ILE A 127 -13.15 -5.12 -25.39
N PRO A 128 -12.34 -6.19 -25.43
CA PRO A 128 -11.11 -6.24 -24.66
C PRO A 128 -10.16 -5.13 -25.13
N LEU A 129 -9.63 -4.34 -24.20
CA LEU A 129 -8.62 -3.33 -24.50
C LEU A 129 -7.39 -3.99 -25.11
N THR A 130 -6.83 -3.37 -26.14
CA THR A 130 -5.53 -3.78 -26.68
C THR A 130 -4.43 -3.52 -25.66
N ASP A 131 -3.32 -4.26 -25.74
CA ASP A 131 -2.21 -4.07 -24.80
C ASP A 131 -1.57 -2.68 -24.92
N GLN A 132 -1.65 -2.08 -26.11
CA GLN A 132 -1.23 -0.69 -26.33
C GLN A 132 -2.16 0.31 -25.63
N GLN A 133 -3.48 0.10 -25.66
CA GLN A 133 -4.42 0.96 -24.93
C GLN A 133 -4.23 0.85 -23.42
N LYS A 134 -4.03 -0.37 -22.90
CA LYS A 134 -3.73 -0.59 -21.47
C LYS A 134 -2.43 0.10 -21.05
N ALA A 135 -1.40 0.03 -21.89
CA ALA A 135 -0.13 0.72 -21.66
C ALA A 135 -0.30 2.24 -21.51
N VAL A 136 -1.02 2.87 -22.44
CA VAL A 136 -1.31 4.31 -22.41
C VAL A 136 -2.13 4.68 -21.17
N LEU A 137 -3.20 3.93 -20.88
CA LEU A 137 -4.03 4.16 -19.69
C LEU A 137 -3.24 4.00 -18.39
N THR A 138 -2.38 2.99 -18.33
CA THR A 138 -1.54 2.73 -17.16
C THR A 138 -0.53 3.84 -16.93
N ARG A 139 0.13 4.34 -17.99
CA ARG A 139 1.06 5.47 -17.89
C ARG A 139 0.35 6.74 -17.43
N ALA A 140 -0.80 7.06 -18.02
CA ALA A 140 -1.58 8.23 -17.62
C ALA A 140 -2.05 8.16 -16.16
N TYR A 141 -2.56 7.01 -15.72
CA TYR A 141 -2.95 6.78 -14.32
C TYR A 141 -1.75 6.93 -13.38
N TRP A 142 -0.59 6.38 -13.77
CA TRP A 142 0.63 6.48 -12.98
C TRP A 142 1.09 7.93 -12.83
N ASP A 143 1.12 8.69 -13.91
CA ASP A 143 1.53 10.10 -13.89
C ASP A 143 0.57 10.95 -13.03
N GLU A 144 -0.74 10.72 -13.12
CA GLU A 144 -1.75 11.36 -12.25
C GLU A 144 -1.51 11.01 -10.77
N LEU A 145 -1.27 9.73 -10.44
CA LEU A 145 -0.95 9.29 -9.08
C LEU A 145 0.33 9.97 -8.55
N GLN A 146 1.37 10.08 -9.38
CA GLN A 146 2.61 10.75 -8.99
C GLN A 146 2.43 12.23 -8.73
N ALA A 147 1.59 12.90 -9.52
CA ALA A 147 1.25 14.30 -9.30
C ALA A 147 0.53 14.51 -7.96
N ILE A 148 -0.40 13.61 -7.59
CA ILE A 148 -1.11 13.66 -6.30
C ILE A 148 -0.13 13.50 -5.14
N ILE A 149 0.78 12.51 -5.22
CA ILE A 149 1.80 12.27 -4.19
C ILE A 149 2.71 13.51 -4.06
N ALA A 150 3.22 14.02 -5.18
CA ALA A 150 4.09 15.20 -5.18
C ALA A 150 3.41 16.44 -4.58
N ALA A 151 2.12 16.66 -4.88
CA ALA A 151 1.35 17.77 -4.32
C ALA A 151 1.16 17.64 -2.79
N GLU A 152 0.94 16.42 -2.28
CA GLU A 152 0.93 16.17 -0.84
C GLU A 152 2.30 16.47 -0.22
N GLU A 153 3.39 16.02 -0.86
CA GLU A 153 4.77 16.22 -0.41
C GLU A 153 5.14 17.71 -0.31
N GLU A 154 4.79 18.49 -1.34
CA GLU A 154 4.99 19.94 -1.38
C GLU A 154 4.19 20.64 -0.28
N SER A 155 2.94 20.21 -0.05
CA SER A 155 2.11 20.70 1.05
C SER A 155 2.75 20.47 2.43
N ARG A 156 3.62 19.47 2.60
CA ARG A 156 4.35 19.25 3.87
C ARG A 156 5.47 20.25 4.06
N MET A 157 6.20 20.54 2.98
CA MET A 157 7.37 21.41 3.01
C MET A 157 6.98 22.87 3.22
N ALA A 158 5.87 23.32 2.63
CA ALA A 158 5.34 24.67 2.81
C ALA A 158 5.08 25.05 4.28
N CYS A 159 4.94 24.05 5.16
CA CYS A 159 4.68 24.19 6.58
C CYS A 159 5.97 24.29 7.44
N MET A 160 7.15 24.07 6.87
CA MET A 160 8.43 23.96 7.62
C MET A 160 9.34 25.19 7.54
N ASP A 161 9.04 26.18 6.69
CA ASP A 161 9.85 27.40 6.59
C ASP A 161 9.72 28.29 7.84
N ASP A 162 10.78 29.05 8.17
CA ASP A 162 10.95 29.88 9.39
C ASP A 162 9.81 30.89 9.68
N ALA A 163 8.91 31.13 8.71
CA ALA A 163 7.71 31.94 8.88
C ALA A 163 6.53 31.17 9.51
N CYS A 164 6.57 29.84 9.52
CA CYS A 164 5.59 28.99 10.18
C CYS A 164 5.88 28.89 11.67
N ASN A 165 5.63 29.99 12.38
CA ASN A 165 5.39 29.98 13.83
C ASN A 165 3.99 29.34 14.10
N LEU A 166 3.71 28.22 13.43
CA LEU A 166 2.44 27.54 13.50
C LEU A 166 2.32 26.96 14.89
N GLN A 167 1.20 27.28 15.54
CA GLN A 167 0.80 26.55 16.71
C GLN A 167 0.65 25.08 16.28
N LEU A 168 1.11 24.15 17.13
CA LEU A 168 1.06 22.70 16.88
C LEU A 168 -0.29 22.25 16.28
N PHE A 169 -1.38 22.87 16.72
CA PHE A 169 -2.74 22.65 16.19
C PHE A 169 -2.86 22.89 14.67
N ASP A 170 -2.33 24.02 14.17
CA ASP A 170 -2.42 24.37 12.74
C ASP A 170 -1.58 23.42 11.89
N TYR A 171 -0.40 23.04 12.38
CA TYR A 171 0.44 22.00 11.74
C TYR A 171 -0.34 20.68 11.60
N LEU A 172 -0.95 20.20 12.69
CA LEU A 172 -1.69 18.94 12.68
C LEU A 172 -2.91 19.01 11.74
N ASN A 173 -3.62 20.13 11.71
CA ASN A 173 -4.73 20.36 10.79
C ASN A 173 -4.27 20.37 9.33
N GLY A 174 -3.17 21.08 9.03
CA GLY A 174 -2.58 21.10 7.69
C GLY A 174 -2.23 19.69 7.21
N ARG A 175 -1.55 18.89 8.05
CA ARG A 175 -1.21 17.49 7.74
C ARG A 175 -2.44 16.63 7.52
N ARG A 176 -3.44 16.69 8.41
CA ARG A 176 -4.71 15.94 8.28
C ARG A 176 -5.41 16.29 6.96
N ASN A 177 -5.51 17.57 6.63
CA ASN A 177 -6.19 18.04 5.42
C ASN A 177 -5.44 17.58 4.17
N SER A 178 -4.11 17.70 4.15
CA SER A 178 -3.26 17.24 3.05
C SER A 178 -3.46 15.75 2.76
N HIS A 179 -3.42 14.89 3.79
CA HIS A 179 -3.76 13.48 3.66
C HIS A 179 -5.18 13.24 3.17
N SER A 180 -6.17 13.98 3.67
CA SER A 180 -7.56 13.82 3.26
C SER A 180 -7.80 14.23 1.80
N VAL A 181 -7.08 15.24 1.30
CA VAL A 181 -7.15 15.69 -0.10
C VAL A 181 -6.52 14.64 -1.00
N ALA A 182 -5.32 14.16 -0.66
CA ALA A 182 -4.64 13.12 -1.43
C ALA A 182 -5.44 11.81 -1.48
N ALA A 183 -5.97 11.34 -0.34
CA ALA A 183 -6.80 10.14 -0.30
C ALA A 183 -8.04 10.26 -1.21
N ARG A 184 -8.74 11.40 -1.18
CA ARG A 184 -9.89 11.64 -2.06
C ARG A 184 -9.47 11.64 -3.53
N ALA A 185 -8.40 12.35 -3.87
CA ALA A 185 -7.91 12.43 -5.24
C ALA A 185 -7.51 11.04 -5.79
N ILE A 186 -6.88 10.18 -4.97
CA ILE A 186 -6.55 8.81 -5.36
C ILE A 186 -7.81 7.94 -5.55
N ALA A 187 -8.79 8.08 -4.65
CA ALA A 187 -10.05 7.34 -4.74
C ALA A 187 -10.88 7.71 -5.98
N ASP A 188 -10.74 8.94 -6.47
CA ASP A 188 -11.41 9.43 -7.68
C ASP A 188 -10.72 8.97 -8.98
N LEU A 189 -9.51 8.39 -8.91
CA LEU A 189 -8.80 7.89 -10.10
C LEU A 189 -9.51 6.67 -10.69
N ASN A 190 -9.67 6.66 -12.02
CA ASN A 190 -10.28 5.53 -12.73
C ASN A 190 -9.29 4.37 -12.91
N VAL A 191 -9.60 3.20 -12.35
CA VAL A 191 -8.78 1.98 -12.41
C VAL A 191 -9.04 1.10 -13.64
N ASP A 192 -10.03 1.42 -14.47
CA ASP A 192 -10.49 0.56 -15.57
C ASP A 192 -9.44 0.37 -16.67
N GLY A 193 -8.87 -0.83 -16.75
CA GLY A 193 -7.86 -1.17 -17.77
C GLY A 193 -6.45 -0.73 -17.42
N VAL A 194 -6.22 -0.29 -16.18
CA VAL A 194 -4.89 -0.02 -15.62
C VAL A 194 -4.24 -1.33 -15.19
N ASP A 195 -2.92 -1.40 -15.31
CA ASP A 195 -2.13 -2.56 -14.87
C ASP A 195 -2.36 -2.89 -13.37
N PRO A 196 -2.56 -4.18 -13.02
CA PRO A 196 -2.78 -4.62 -11.63
C PRO A 196 -1.66 -4.24 -10.65
N HIS A 197 -0.40 -4.17 -11.10
CA HIS A 197 0.72 -3.78 -10.24
C HIS A 197 0.60 -2.32 -9.80
N VAL A 198 0.21 -1.44 -10.73
CA VAL A 198 0.01 -0.01 -10.45
C VAL A 198 -1.18 0.21 -9.53
N THR A 199 -2.31 -0.45 -9.79
CA THR A 199 -3.50 -0.34 -8.92
C THR A 199 -3.29 -0.95 -7.53
N THR A 200 -2.53 -2.04 -7.42
CA THR A 200 -2.15 -2.60 -6.11
C THR A 200 -1.28 -1.63 -5.32
N PHE A 201 -0.40 -0.89 -5.98
CA PHE A 201 0.40 0.16 -5.33
C PHE A 201 -0.47 1.36 -4.94
N SER A 202 -1.33 1.86 -5.83
CA SER A 202 -2.20 3.01 -5.53
C SER A 202 -3.14 2.73 -4.34
N ASN A 203 -3.67 1.51 -4.22
CA ASN A 203 -4.47 1.10 -3.06
C ASN A 203 -3.67 1.15 -1.74
N LYS A 204 -2.36 0.83 -1.78
CA LYS A 204 -1.49 0.95 -0.60
C LYS A 204 -1.22 2.41 -0.24
N VAL A 205 -1.02 3.27 -1.25
CA VAL A 205 -0.86 4.71 -1.05
C VAL A 205 -2.15 5.32 -0.47
N LEU A 206 -3.32 4.94 -1.00
CA LEU A 206 -4.62 5.35 -0.48
C LEU A 206 -4.77 4.99 1.01
N ALA A 207 -4.55 3.71 1.36
CA ALA A 207 -4.64 3.26 2.75
C ALA A 207 -3.68 4.03 3.68
N TRP A 208 -2.47 4.35 3.21
CA TRP A 208 -1.50 5.14 3.99
C TRP A 208 -1.96 6.58 4.22
N HIS A 209 -2.60 7.22 3.23
CA HIS A 209 -3.18 8.56 3.44
C HIS A 209 -4.41 8.52 4.36
N GLU A 210 -5.25 7.49 4.26
CA GLU A 210 -6.40 7.32 5.17
C GLU A 210 -5.94 7.14 6.63
N GLU A 211 -4.90 6.32 6.86
CA GLU A 211 -4.32 6.17 8.19
C GLU A 211 -3.64 7.45 8.66
N GLY A 212 -2.93 8.16 7.78
CA GLY A 212 -2.37 9.48 8.08
C GLY A 212 -3.44 10.48 8.54
N LYS A 213 -4.55 10.58 7.80
CA LYS A 213 -5.71 11.41 8.17
C LYS A 213 -6.25 11.04 9.55
N ARG A 214 -6.39 9.74 9.85
CA ARG A 214 -6.89 9.25 11.15
C ARG A 214 -5.92 9.57 12.29
N LEU A 215 -4.62 9.36 12.07
CA LEU A 215 -3.55 9.63 13.03
C LEU A 215 -3.50 11.11 13.42
N PHE A 216 -3.52 12.02 12.44
CA PHE A 216 -3.49 13.46 12.71
C PHE A 216 -4.82 13.96 13.28
N GLY A 217 -5.96 13.40 12.84
CA GLY A 217 -7.27 13.66 13.46
C GLY A 217 -7.27 13.37 14.96
N ARG A 218 -6.81 12.18 15.35
CA ARG A 218 -6.71 11.80 16.76
C ARG A 218 -5.78 12.73 17.55
N ALA A 219 -4.69 13.18 16.94
CA ALA A 219 -3.76 14.12 17.57
C ALA A 219 -4.42 15.48 17.86
N ILE A 220 -5.24 15.97 16.92
CA ILE A 220 -6.03 17.20 17.06
C ILE A 220 -7.05 17.05 18.19
N ASP A 221 -7.86 15.98 18.16
CA ASP A 221 -8.91 15.74 19.15
C ASP A 221 -8.34 15.78 20.58
N LEU A 222 -7.11 15.29 20.75
CA LEU A 222 -6.47 15.23 22.06
C LEU A 222 -5.83 16.53 22.51
N LEU A 223 -5.40 17.36 21.56
CA LEU A 223 -4.98 18.71 21.86
C LEU A 223 -6.18 19.57 22.31
N THR A 224 -7.39 19.25 21.86
CA THR A 224 -8.62 20.01 22.16
C THR A 224 -9.42 19.47 23.36
N ASP A 225 -9.47 18.16 23.59
CA ASP A 225 -10.39 17.54 24.55
C ASP A 225 -9.94 17.59 26.02
N ALA A 226 -8.67 17.88 26.32
CA ALA A 226 -8.17 17.79 27.69
C ALA A 226 -7.57 19.11 28.21
N PRO A 227 -8.16 19.75 29.25
CA PRO A 227 -7.51 20.84 29.98
C PRO A 227 -6.26 20.38 30.77
N THR A 228 -5.97 19.08 30.76
CA THR A 228 -4.80 18.42 31.38
C THR A 228 -4.06 17.49 30.41
N ALA A 229 -4.17 17.68 29.08
CA ALA A 229 -3.31 17.00 28.10
C ALA A 229 -1.85 17.44 28.28
N GLN A 230 -1.23 16.97 29.36
CA GLN A 230 0.20 16.90 29.43
C GLN A 230 0.60 15.94 28.31
N LEU A 231 1.51 16.37 27.44
CA LEU A 231 2.10 15.59 26.35
C LEU A 231 2.91 14.37 26.86
N THR A 232 2.64 13.92 28.09
CA THR A 232 3.33 12.88 28.83
C THR A 232 2.32 11.80 29.20
N GLY A 233 2.70 10.53 29.07
CA GLY A 233 1.88 9.38 29.44
C GLY A 233 1.60 8.39 28.31
N PRO A 234 0.75 7.38 28.57
CA PRO A 234 0.51 6.26 27.64
C PRO A 234 0.01 6.71 26.26
N PHE A 235 -0.75 7.81 26.21
CA PHE A 235 -1.23 8.34 24.94
C PHE A 235 -0.09 8.87 24.06
N ALA A 236 0.77 9.75 24.61
CA ALA A 236 1.88 10.33 23.87
C ALA A 236 2.79 9.23 23.29
N GLN A 237 3.01 8.16 24.06
CA GLN A 237 3.74 6.97 23.59
C GLN A 237 3.01 6.27 22.44
N SER A 238 1.69 6.05 22.54
CA SER A 238 0.91 5.40 21.47
C SER A 238 0.92 6.21 20.18
N TRP A 239 0.83 7.54 20.28
CA TRP A 239 0.88 8.44 19.13
C TRP A 239 2.29 8.50 18.52
N GLN A 240 3.33 8.60 19.33
CA GLN A 240 4.71 8.56 18.85
C GLN A 240 5.02 7.24 18.13
N SER A 241 4.53 6.12 18.66
CA SER A 241 4.64 4.81 18.01
C SER A 241 3.93 4.80 16.66
N ALA A 242 2.67 5.25 16.59
CA ALA A 242 1.91 5.30 15.36
C ALA A 242 2.52 6.26 14.32
N ALA A 243 3.00 7.43 14.75
CA ALA A 243 3.73 8.37 13.89
C ALA A 243 5.05 7.78 13.37
N THR A 244 5.74 7.00 14.19
CA THR A 244 6.97 6.31 13.78
C THR A 244 6.67 5.23 12.75
N GLN A 245 5.63 4.42 12.99
CA GLN A 245 5.15 3.42 12.03
C GLN A 245 4.75 4.08 10.71
N HIS A 246 3.97 5.16 10.74
CA HIS A 246 3.52 5.89 9.56
C HIS A 246 4.68 6.41 8.70
N ARG A 247 5.76 6.91 9.34
CA ARG A 247 7.01 7.30 8.66
C ARG A 247 7.78 6.12 8.07
N MET A 248 7.75 4.96 8.72
CA MET A 248 8.38 3.75 8.19
C MET A 248 7.62 3.23 6.98
N GLU A 249 6.29 3.24 7.02
CA GLU A 249 5.44 2.88 5.89
C GLU A 249 5.67 3.81 4.69
N GLU A 250 5.85 5.10 4.93
CA GLU A 250 6.20 6.07 3.89
C GLU A 250 7.50 5.68 3.15
N ARG A 251 8.56 5.31 3.89
CA ARG A 251 9.82 4.86 3.30
C ARG A 251 9.61 3.63 2.40
N LEU A 252 8.84 2.65 2.88
CA LEU A 252 8.52 1.45 2.12
C LEU A 252 7.67 1.76 0.88
N LEU A 253 6.80 2.77 0.94
CA LEU A 253 6.05 3.24 -0.22
C LEU A 253 6.97 3.89 -1.25
N ASN A 254 7.96 4.69 -0.82
CA ASN A 254 8.94 5.28 -1.72
C ASN A 254 9.81 4.24 -2.43
N GLU A 255 10.23 3.19 -1.72
CA GLU A 255 10.92 2.04 -2.34
C GLU A 255 10.04 1.33 -3.37
N LYS A 256 8.77 1.08 -3.04
CA LYS A 256 7.80 0.46 -3.95
C LYS A 256 7.48 1.36 -5.14
N ARG A 257 7.41 2.67 -4.96
CA ARG A 257 7.22 3.67 -6.02
C ARG A 257 8.32 3.54 -7.07
N ASN A 258 9.57 3.45 -6.64
CA ASN A 258 10.72 3.27 -7.52
C ASN A 258 10.69 1.91 -8.23
N ALA A 259 10.27 0.84 -7.53
CA ALA A 259 10.12 -0.48 -8.13
C ALA A 259 9.03 -0.51 -9.22
N VAL A 260 7.88 0.12 -8.98
CA VAL A 260 6.79 0.24 -9.97
C VAL A 260 7.23 1.10 -11.15
N GLN A 261 7.92 2.23 -10.90
CA GLN A 261 8.49 3.04 -11.97
C GLN A 261 9.42 2.21 -12.86
N SER A 262 10.34 1.46 -12.23
CA SER A 262 11.25 0.58 -12.97
C SER A 262 10.49 -0.49 -13.76
N PHE A 263 9.48 -1.12 -13.16
CA PHE A 263 8.62 -2.08 -13.87
C PHE A 263 7.95 -1.46 -15.10
N LEU A 264 7.39 -0.25 -14.97
CA LEU A 264 6.74 0.46 -16.05
C LEU A 264 7.73 0.82 -17.16
N ASP A 265 8.91 1.30 -16.80
CA ASP A 265 9.93 1.66 -17.79
C ASP A 265 10.46 0.44 -18.55
N HIS A 266 10.56 -0.74 -17.93
CA HIS A 266 10.96 -1.96 -18.65
C HIS A 266 9.83 -2.54 -19.50
N ASN A 267 8.59 -2.63 -18.99
CA ASN A 267 7.50 -3.31 -19.71
C ASN A 267 6.81 -2.43 -20.76
N LEU A 268 6.89 -1.10 -20.63
CA LEU A 268 6.24 -0.17 -21.57
C LEU A 268 7.21 0.41 -22.61
N ALA A 269 8.53 0.40 -22.38
CA ALA A 269 9.51 0.91 -23.34
C ALA A 269 9.60 0.06 -24.62
N ASP A 270 9.29 -1.24 -24.53
CA ASP A 270 9.35 -2.16 -25.66
C ASP A 270 8.15 -2.04 -26.61
N GLN A 271 7.16 -1.20 -26.29
CA GLN A 271 6.08 -0.91 -27.23
C GLN A 271 6.57 0.13 -28.24
N PRO A 272 6.80 -0.24 -29.52
CA PRO A 272 7.21 0.72 -30.52
C PRO A 272 6.14 1.80 -30.59
N ALA A 273 6.54 3.07 -30.41
CA ALA A 273 5.67 4.20 -30.68
C ALA A 273 5.08 3.96 -32.08
N THR A 274 3.78 3.66 -32.15
CA THR A 274 3.10 3.43 -33.43
C THR A 274 3.44 4.62 -34.30
N ALA A 275 4.28 4.38 -35.31
CA ALA A 275 4.69 5.41 -36.23
C ALA A 275 3.41 6.08 -36.72
N PRO A 276 3.34 7.43 -36.71
CA PRO A 276 2.14 8.14 -37.15
C PRO A 276 1.77 7.57 -38.50
N ALA A 277 0.55 7.03 -38.61
CA ALA A 277 0.07 6.38 -39.82
C ALA A 277 0.38 7.31 -41.00
N ALA A 278 1.32 6.89 -41.85
CA ALA A 278 1.78 7.71 -42.95
C ALA A 278 0.54 8.09 -43.78
N GLU A 279 0.21 9.37 -43.81
CA GLU A 279 -0.87 9.92 -44.61
C GLU A 279 -0.65 9.50 -46.07
N SER A 280 -1.41 8.51 -46.54
CA SER A 280 -1.44 8.18 -47.96
C SER A 280 -2.21 9.30 -48.66
N LYS A 281 -1.47 10.16 -49.37
CA LYS A 281 -2.02 11.11 -50.34
C LYS A 281 -2.56 10.40 -51.56
#